data_AF-A0A2G0Z3D7-F1
#
_entry.id   AF-A0A2G0Z3D7-F1
#
_cell.length_a   1.000
_cell.length_b   1.000
_cell.length_c   1.000
_cell.angle_alpha   90.00
_cell.angle_beta   90.00
_cell.angle_gamma   90.00
#
_symmetry.space_group_name_H-M   'P 1'
#
loop_
_entity.id
_entity.type
_entity.pdbx_description
1 polymer ?
#
loop_
_entity_poly.entity_id
_entity_poly.type
_entity_poly.pdbx_seq_one_letter_code
_entity_poly.pdbx_strand_id
1 'polypeptide(L)'
;MVSLNTAQPGAWRADSRALLLLALPLILTNLAYVALTTIDIVVLGTLGAKELAAGGLAIALFNQLRTTGTGLVTGVSNLVAQANAQGDEAQVRALLVAGLFWATVSGLVFMALLLGLRQPLTWLGQDASVVANAMDFLLIIAPGLLPCLWFQALRHFTVGLKFPGPLLAITLVSIFLTAALNYVLVFGKFSVPAYGLAGVAITSAVVFLLSFLMFLAVVLTHRRLAGYFTLAHLRFSPAAIKAVWKLGLPIAGTYASEAGFFSVLTLLIGTLGMEALAAQTVLNQIIYIVFMFSAGISHAASIHISEACGTGQYRRARQLGRVGLGLGVLVMLLFAIPYALLPEQVIGLFISTEHANNLDAVRLMTTGLLIAIVLQVFDASQNIGNGILRGIGDTAGPLRISLFGYWLVGLPAAWLLGIVSPYGIFGVWAGLALGLAATALLLIVSFERQLKTLERTGAIEVCNASI
;
A
#
# COMPACT_ATOMS: atom_id res chain seq x y z
N MET A 1 24.42 -26.43 25.89
CA MET A 1 25.16 -25.18 25.58
C MET A 1 24.51 -24.52 24.38
N VAL A 2 23.64 -23.55 24.64
CA VAL A 2 23.00 -22.70 23.61
C VAL A 2 23.98 -21.57 23.33
N SER A 3 24.65 -21.58 22.18
CA SER A 3 25.43 -20.42 21.75
C SER A 3 24.44 -19.32 21.33
N LEU A 4 24.22 -18.38 22.25
CA LEU A 4 23.74 -17.06 21.89
C LEU A 4 24.85 -16.41 21.06
N ASN A 5 24.82 -16.67 19.75
CA ASN A 5 25.67 -15.97 18.80
C ASN A 5 25.13 -14.54 18.74
N THR A 6 25.62 -13.70 19.65
CA THR A 6 25.39 -12.26 19.66
C THR A 6 25.74 -11.73 18.29
N ALA A 7 24.74 -11.26 17.54
CA ALA A 7 24.97 -10.54 16.29
C ALA A 7 26.04 -9.47 16.56
N GLN A 8 27.14 -9.49 15.80
CA GLN A 8 28.19 -8.50 15.98
C GLN A 8 27.57 -7.10 15.89
N PRO A 9 27.85 -6.18 16.84
CA PRO A 9 27.22 -4.85 16.88
C PRO A 9 27.33 -4.06 15.55
N GLY A 10 28.37 -4.34 14.75
CA GLY A 10 28.55 -3.77 13.41
C GLY A 10 27.54 -4.25 12.37
N ALA A 11 27.08 -5.51 12.44
CA ALA A 11 26.12 -6.08 11.49
C ALA A 11 24.73 -5.46 11.63
N TRP A 12 24.28 -5.20 12.87
CA TRP A 12 22.97 -4.60 13.14
C TRP A 12 22.90 -3.14 12.63
N ARG A 13 23.98 -2.37 12.82
CA ARG A 13 24.10 -0.99 12.29
C ARG A 13 24.15 -0.97 10.76
N ALA A 14 24.89 -1.90 10.15
CA ALA A 14 24.98 -2.02 8.70
C ALA A 14 23.63 -2.37 8.07
N ASP A 15 22.92 -3.37 8.61
CA ASP A 15 21.60 -3.78 8.12
C ASP A 15 20.54 -2.67 8.32
N SER A 16 20.57 -1.98 9.47
CA SER A 16 19.68 -0.83 9.73
C SER A 16 19.90 0.30 8.72
N ARG A 17 21.16 0.62 8.43
CA ARG A 17 21.51 1.64 7.43
C ARG A 17 21.07 1.22 6.03
N ALA A 18 21.28 -0.03 5.65
CA ALA A 18 20.87 -0.57 4.36
C ALA A 18 19.34 -0.56 4.18
N LEU A 19 18.59 -0.88 5.24
CA LEU A 19 17.13 -0.78 5.25
C LEU A 19 16.68 0.67 5.11
N LEU A 20 17.23 1.59 5.91
CA LEU A 20 16.87 3.01 5.88
C LEU A 20 17.17 3.68 4.54
N LEU A 21 18.30 3.36 3.90
CA LEU A 21 18.66 3.90 2.59
C LEU A 21 17.65 3.54 1.49
N LEU A 22 16.99 2.39 1.60
CA LEU A 22 15.94 1.96 0.67
C LEU A 22 14.54 2.40 1.13
N ALA A 23 14.29 2.36 2.44
CA ALA A 23 13.00 2.73 3.02
C ALA A 23 12.71 4.23 2.86
N LEU A 24 13.68 5.11 3.11
CA LEU A 24 13.44 6.56 3.11
C LEU A 24 12.92 7.08 1.74
N PRO A 25 13.54 6.76 0.59
CA PRO A 25 12.98 7.13 -0.72
C PRO A 25 11.59 6.55 -0.97
N LEU A 26 11.33 5.31 -0.51
CA LEU A 26 10.01 4.67 -0.66
C LEU A 26 8.95 5.37 0.19
N ILE A 27 9.27 5.74 1.43
CA ILE A 27 8.40 6.50 2.32
C ILE A 27 8.09 7.86 1.70
N LEU A 28 9.11 8.59 1.23
CA LEU A 28 8.91 9.90 0.57
C LEU A 28 8.04 9.78 -0.69
N THR A 29 8.24 8.73 -1.49
CA THR A 29 7.42 8.45 -2.68
C THR A 29 5.97 8.16 -2.27
N ASN A 30 5.77 7.36 -1.22
CA ASN A 30 4.44 7.04 -0.70
C ASN A 30 3.72 8.30 -0.16
N LEU A 31 4.42 9.17 0.57
CA LEU A 31 3.87 10.44 1.06
C LEU A 31 3.54 11.40 -0.10
N ALA A 32 4.40 11.49 -1.11
CA ALA A 32 4.13 12.25 -2.31
C ALA A 32 2.87 11.72 -3.05
N TYR A 33 2.62 10.41 -3.01
CA TYR A 33 1.40 9.82 -3.52
C TYR A 33 0.14 10.21 -2.74
N VAL A 34 0.24 10.33 -1.41
CA VAL A 34 -0.85 10.86 -0.58
C VAL A 34 -1.17 12.31 -0.96
N ALA A 35 -0.14 13.13 -1.20
CA ALA A 35 -0.32 14.51 -1.66
C ALA A 35 -1.06 14.58 -3.01
N LEU A 36 -0.70 13.72 -3.98
CA LEU A 36 -1.42 13.61 -5.26
C LEU A 36 -2.92 13.39 -5.06
N THR A 37 -3.29 12.39 -4.27
CA THR A 37 -4.71 12.08 -4.03
C THR A 37 -5.43 13.17 -3.23
N THR A 38 -4.71 13.87 -2.36
CA THR A 38 -5.28 14.96 -1.55
C THR A 38 -5.65 16.16 -2.42
N ILE A 39 -4.82 16.52 -3.40
CA ILE A 39 -5.10 17.61 -4.33
C ILE A 39 -6.42 17.37 -5.07
N ASP A 40 -6.62 16.16 -5.59
CA ASP A 40 -7.85 15.81 -6.32
C ASP A 40 -9.10 15.94 -5.43
N ILE A 41 -9.02 15.49 -4.18
CA ILE A 41 -10.14 15.61 -3.21
C ILE A 41 -10.42 17.08 -2.88
N VAL A 42 -9.39 17.90 -2.66
CA VAL A 42 -9.56 19.34 -2.38
C VAL A 42 -10.23 20.03 -3.56
N VAL A 43 -9.78 19.75 -4.78
CA VAL A 43 -10.37 20.33 -5.99
C VAL A 43 -11.84 19.91 -6.14
N LEU A 44 -12.17 18.64 -5.91
CA LEU A 44 -13.57 18.18 -5.89
C LEU A 44 -14.40 18.90 -4.84
N GLY A 45 -13.83 19.16 -3.65
CA GLY A 45 -14.49 19.92 -2.59
C GLY A 45 -14.85 21.35 -2.99
N THR A 46 -14.08 21.97 -3.89
CA THR A 46 -14.38 23.33 -4.40
C THR A 46 -15.53 23.37 -5.41
N LEU A 47 -15.88 22.25 -6.02
CA LEU A 47 -16.93 22.19 -7.04
C LEU A 47 -18.34 22.10 -6.48
N GLY A 48 -18.49 21.54 -5.26
CA GLY A 48 -19.78 21.39 -4.59
C GLY A 48 -19.93 20.03 -3.90
N ALA A 49 -20.91 19.93 -2.99
CA ALA A 49 -21.14 18.72 -2.20
C ALA A 49 -21.57 17.52 -3.06
N LYS A 50 -22.31 17.75 -4.14
CA LYS A 50 -22.79 16.69 -5.04
C LYS A 50 -21.66 16.10 -5.87
N GLU A 51 -20.77 16.95 -6.37
CA GLU A 51 -19.58 16.61 -7.14
C GLU A 51 -18.57 15.88 -6.26
N LEU A 52 -18.39 16.34 -5.01
CA LEU A 52 -17.55 15.68 -4.02
C LEU A 52 -18.07 14.28 -3.67
N ALA A 53 -19.39 14.11 -3.48
CA ALA A 53 -19.98 12.80 -3.19
C ALA A 53 -19.80 11.82 -4.37
N ALA A 54 -20.12 12.24 -5.60
CA ALA A 54 -20.00 11.40 -6.78
C ALA A 54 -18.53 11.09 -7.13
N GLY A 55 -17.65 12.10 -7.12
CA GLY A 55 -16.22 11.94 -7.36
C GLY A 55 -15.53 11.12 -6.27
N GLY A 56 -15.90 11.32 -5.00
CA GLY A 56 -15.42 10.54 -3.87
C GLY A 56 -15.75 9.06 -3.99
N LEU A 57 -16.99 8.71 -4.34
CA LEU A 57 -17.40 7.34 -4.60
C LEU A 57 -16.59 6.71 -5.75
N ALA A 58 -16.45 7.43 -6.87
CA ALA A 58 -15.70 6.95 -8.03
C ALA A 58 -14.20 6.74 -7.70
N ILE A 59 -13.57 7.69 -7.00
CA ILE A 59 -12.18 7.59 -6.56
C ILE A 59 -11.98 6.44 -5.58
N ALA A 60 -12.91 6.21 -4.65
CA ALA A 60 -12.84 5.08 -3.72
C ALA A 60 -12.84 3.73 -4.46
N LEU A 61 -13.76 3.55 -5.41
CA LEU A 61 -13.84 2.35 -6.25
C LEU A 61 -12.60 2.17 -7.12
N PHE A 62 -12.12 3.24 -7.75
CA PHE A 62 -10.89 3.24 -8.52
C PHE A 62 -9.68 2.86 -7.66
N ASN A 63 -9.55 3.46 -6.48
CA ASN A 63 -8.46 3.19 -5.54
C ASN A 63 -8.48 1.75 -5.03
N GLN A 64 -9.65 1.16 -4.82
CA GLN A 64 -9.80 -0.23 -4.40
C GLN A 64 -9.19 -1.19 -5.43
N LEU A 65 -9.56 -1.04 -6.70
CA LEU A 65 -9.04 -1.89 -7.78
C LEU A 65 -7.57 -1.58 -8.09
N ARG A 66 -7.18 -0.31 -8.05
CA ARG A 66 -5.78 0.12 -8.20
C ARG A 66 -4.87 -0.51 -7.14
N THR A 67 -5.29 -0.51 -5.89
CA THR A 67 -4.54 -1.09 -4.77
C THR A 67 -4.42 -2.61 -4.95
N THR A 68 -5.52 -3.27 -5.31
CA THR A 68 -5.54 -4.70 -5.63
C THR A 68 -4.60 -5.05 -6.79
N GLY A 69 -4.62 -4.28 -7.88
CA GLY A 69 -3.72 -4.48 -9.03
C GLY A 69 -2.25 -4.21 -8.71
N THR A 70 -1.98 -3.20 -7.87
CA THR A 70 -0.63 -2.96 -7.36
C THR A 70 -0.12 -4.18 -6.59
N GLY A 71 -0.98 -4.86 -5.81
CA GLY A 71 -0.62 -6.09 -5.10
C GLY A 71 -0.15 -7.21 -6.04
N LEU A 72 -0.79 -7.38 -7.20
CA LEU A 72 -0.40 -8.39 -8.19
C LEU A 72 1.03 -8.17 -8.72
N VAL A 73 1.40 -6.91 -8.92
CA VAL A 73 2.71 -6.52 -9.48
C VAL A 73 3.77 -6.36 -8.39
N THR A 74 3.38 -6.19 -7.13
CA THR A 74 4.30 -6.06 -5.99
C THR A 74 5.25 -7.25 -5.87
N GLY A 75 4.81 -8.46 -6.23
CA GLY A 75 5.66 -9.65 -6.24
C GLY A 75 6.89 -9.55 -7.15
N VAL A 76 6.83 -8.72 -8.20
CA VAL A 76 7.95 -8.52 -9.14
C VAL A 76 9.19 -7.99 -8.42
N SER A 77 9.04 -7.08 -7.43
CA SER A 77 10.21 -6.53 -6.73
C SER A 77 11.01 -7.59 -5.99
N ASN A 78 10.32 -8.58 -5.40
CA ASN A 78 10.96 -9.65 -4.63
C ASN A 78 11.66 -10.66 -5.56
N LEU A 79 10.99 -11.07 -6.63
CA LEU A 79 11.57 -11.99 -7.62
C LEU A 79 12.77 -11.36 -8.33
N VAL A 80 12.69 -10.07 -8.66
CA VAL A 80 13.81 -9.31 -9.27
C VAL A 80 14.96 -9.16 -8.28
N ALA A 81 14.68 -8.85 -7.02
CA ALA A 81 15.71 -8.78 -5.98
C ALA A 81 16.44 -10.12 -5.81
N GLN A 82 15.69 -11.22 -5.81
CA GLN A 82 16.24 -12.57 -5.73
C GLN A 82 17.11 -12.93 -6.95
N ALA A 83 16.60 -12.72 -8.16
CA ALA A 83 17.33 -13.02 -9.40
C ALA A 83 18.58 -12.14 -9.56
N ASN A 84 18.50 -10.86 -9.21
CA ASN A 84 19.63 -9.94 -9.22
C ASN A 84 20.70 -10.35 -8.19
N ALA A 85 20.32 -10.88 -7.03
CA ALA A 85 21.26 -11.41 -6.03
C ALA A 85 22.05 -12.62 -6.55
N GLN A 86 21.45 -13.41 -7.44
CA GLN A 86 22.03 -14.60 -8.06
C GLN A 86 22.84 -14.26 -9.33
N GLY A 87 22.84 -13.00 -9.79
CA GLY A 87 23.48 -12.59 -11.04
C GLY A 87 22.74 -13.06 -12.30
N ASP A 88 21.49 -13.53 -12.19
CA ASP A 88 20.71 -14.01 -13.33
C ASP A 88 19.98 -12.85 -14.05
N GLU A 89 20.73 -12.15 -14.90
CA GLU A 89 20.16 -11.05 -15.69
C GLU A 89 19.04 -11.49 -16.63
N ALA A 90 19.09 -12.71 -17.15
CA ALA A 90 18.08 -13.22 -18.08
C ALA A 90 16.73 -13.37 -17.37
N GLN A 91 16.75 -13.89 -16.14
CA GLN A 91 15.57 -13.98 -15.30
C GLN A 91 15.04 -12.60 -14.90
N VAL A 92 15.91 -11.64 -14.59
CA VAL A 92 15.50 -10.25 -14.33
C VAL A 92 14.73 -9.64 -15.51
N ARG A 93 15.20 -9.85 -16.75
CA ARG A 93 14.50 -9.39 -17.96
C ARG A 93 13.17 -10.10 -18.16
N ALA A 94 13.12 -11.41 -17.94
CA ALA A 94 11.88 -12.18 -18.04
C ALA A 94 10.81 -11.72 -17.02
N LEU A 95 11.23 -11.37 -15.81
CA LEU A 95 10.36 -10.86 -14.75
C LEU A 95 9.82 -9.46 -15.06
N LEU A 96 10.60 -8.60 -15.72
CA LEU A 96 10.12 -7.32 -16.22
C LEU A 96 8.96 -7.50 -17.22
N VAL A 97 9.13 -8.37 -18.21
CA VAL A 97 8.08 -8.68 -19.20
C VAL A 97 6.86 -9.29 -18.53
N ALA A 98 7.05 -10.23 -17.60
CA ALA A 98 5.97 -10.84 -16.83
C ALA A 98 5.21 -9.81 -15.97
N GLY A 99 5.92 -8.86 -15.37
CA GLY A 99 5.33 -7.76 -14.61
C GLY A 99 4.48 -6.83 -15.46
N LEU A 100 4.99 -6.41 -16.62
CA LEU A 100 4.23 -5.61 -17.59
C LEU A 100 3.04 -6.37 -18.17
N PHE A 101 3.19 -7.66 -18.45
CA PHE A 101 2.09 -8.52 -18.90
C PHE A 101 0.96 -8.56 -17.87
N TRP A 102 1.26 -8.86 -16.60
CA TRP A 102 0.24 -8.88 -15.56
C TRP A 102 -0.33 -7.50 -15.23
N ALA A 103 0.45 -6.43 -15.34
CA ALA A 103 -0.06 -5.07 -15.25
C ALA A 103 -1.07 -4.76 -16.36
N THR A 104 -0.81 -5.18 -17.61
CA THR A 104 -1.76 -5.03 -18.72
C THR A 104 -3.02 -5.85 -18.51
N VAL A 105 -2.88 -7.15 -18.18
CA VAL A 105 -4.03 -8.05 -17.99
C VAL A 105 -4.91 -7.56 -16.83
N SER A 106 -4.32 -7.26 -15.68
CA SER A 106 -5.08 -6.74 -14.53
C SER A 106 -5.68 -5.36 -14.80
N GLY A 107 -4.97 -4.47 -15.50
CA GLY A 107 -5.50 -3.17 -15.91
C GLY A 107 -6.72 -3.28 -16.80
N LEU A 108 -6.71 -4.16 -17.81
CA LEU A 108 -7.85 -4.40 -18.69
C LEU A 108 -9.03 -5.03 -17.93
N VAL A 109 -8.78 -6.04 -17.09
CA VAL A 109 -9.82 -6.70 -16.30
C VAL A 109 -10.48 -5.72 -15.32
N PHE A 110 -9.69 -4.92 -14.60
CA PHE A 110 -10.23 -3.96 -13.65
C PHE A 110 -10.86 -2.74 -14.31
N MET A 111 -10.36 -2.30 -15.47
CA MET A 111 -11.04 -1.31 -16.28
C MET A 111 -12.43 -1.81 -16.69
N ALA A 112 -12.53 -3.03 -17.23
CA ALA A 112 -13.82 -3.62 -17.59
C ALA A 112 -14.75 -3.76 -16.37
N LEU A 113 -14.21 -4.13 -15.21
CA LEU A 113 -14.96 -4.21 -13.97
C LEU A 113 -15.53 -2.85 -13.55
N LEU A 114 -14.74 -1.77 -13.57
CA LEU A 114 -15.21 -0.41 -13.23
C LEU A 114 -16.35 0.03 -14.13
N LEU A 115 -16.24 -0.22 -15.44
CA LEU A 115 -17.28 0.15 -16.40
C LEU A 115 -18.57 -0.66 -16.21
N GLY A 116 -18.46 -1.87 -15.62
CA GLY A 116 -19.59 -2.73 -15.26
C GLY A 116 -20.25 -2.41 -13.92
N LEU A 117 -19.76 -1.44 -13.13
CA LEU A 117 -20.24 -1.18 -11.77
C LEU A 117 -21.60 -0.47 -11.68
N ARG A 118 -22.15 0.02 -12.80
CA ARG A 118 -23.42 0.76 -12.82
C ARG A 118 -24.56 -0.02 -12.15
N GLN A 119 -24.79 -1.27 -12.54
CA GLN A 119 -25.86 -2.10 -11.98
C GLN A 119 -25.62 -2.49 -10.51
N PRO A 120 -24.43 -2.99 -10.13
CA PRO A 120 -24.13 -3.27 -8.72
C PRO A 120 -24.37 -2.07 -7.79
N LEU A 121 -23.99 -0.86 -8.19
CA LEU A 121 -24.20 0.33 -7.38
C LEU A 121 -25.69 0.67 -7.18
N THR A 122 -26.50 0.47 -8.22
CA THR A 122 -27.96 0.65 -8.09
C THR A 122 -28.60 -0.40 -7.18
N TRP A 123 -28.10 -1.65 -7.18
CA TRP A 123 -28.58 -2.69 -6.27
C TRP A 123 -28.21 -2.43 -4.81
N LEU A 124 -27.10 -1.73 -4.57
CA LEU A 124 -26.67 -1.30 -3.24
C LEU A 124 -27.47 -0.09 -2.70
N GLY A 125 -28.52 0.34 -3.41
CA GLY A 125 -29.41 1.41 -2.95
C GLY A 125 -28.82 2.82 -3.05
N GLN A 126 -27.77 3.01 -3.84
CA GLN A 126 -27.18 4.34 -4.07
C GLN A 126 -28.13 5.22 -4.90
N ASP A 127 -28.15 6.52 -4.59
CA ASP A 127 -28.97 7.50 -5.32
C ASP A 127 -28.62 7.50 -6.82
N ALA A 128 -29.65 7.42 -7.67
CA ALA A 128 -29.47 7.28 -9.11
C ALA A 128 -28.69 8.45 -9.75
N SER A 129 -28.80 9.66 -9.19
CA SER A 129 -28.07 10.84 -9.68
C SER A 129 -26.60 10.82 -9.27
N VAL A 130 -26.28 10.29 -8.09
CA VAL A 130 -24.90 10.07 -7.63
C VAL A 130 -24.25 8.96 -8.45
N VAL A 131 -24.95 7.86 -8.71
CA VAL A 131 -24.45 6.76 -9.54
C VAL A 131 -24.20 7.24 -10.97
N ALA A 132 -25.09 8.03 -11.57
CA ALA A 132 -24.89 8.55 -12.92
C ALA A 132 -23.59 9.37 -13.01
N ASN A 133 -23.41 10.36 -12.12
CA ASN A 133 -22.21 11.20 -12.09
C ASN A 133 -20.94 10.40 -11.79
N ALA A 134 -21.01 9.43 -10.87
CA ALA A 134 -19.88 8.56 -10.56
C ALA A 134 -19.50 7.67 -11.75
N MET A 135 -20.46 7.19 -12.54
CA MET A 135 -20.20 6.41 -13.75
C MET A 135 -19.59 7.25 -14.86
N ASP A 136 -20.03 8.50 -15.03
CA ASP A 136 -19.43 9.42 -16.01
C ASP A 136 -17.97 9.73 -15.63
N PHE A 137 -17.68 9.88 -14.34
CA PHE A 137 -16.31 9.99 -13.85
C PHE A 137 -15.50 8.70 -14.10
N LEU A 138 -16.07 7.53 -13.77
CA LEU A 138 -15.40 6.24 -13.97
C LEU A 138 -15.09 5.94 -15.43
N LEU A 139 -15.99 6.31 -16.36
CA LEU A 139 -15.77 6.15 -17.80
C LEU A 139 -14.50 6.85 -18.27
N ILE A 140 -14.17 7.99 -17.67
CA ILE A 140 -13.00 8.80 -18.01
C ILE A 140 -11.74 8.30 -17.31
N ILE A 141 -11.80 7.99 -16.01
CA ILE A 141 -10.61 7.61 -15.23
C ILE A 141 -10.21 6.13 -15.41
N ALA A 142 -11.16 5.24 -15.73
CA ALA A 142 -10.89 3.79 -15.83
C ALA A 142 -9.79 3.43 -16.86
N PRO A 143 -9.72 4.03 -18.07
CA PRO A 143 -8.58 3.85 -18.96
C PRO A 143 -7.23 4.23 -18.33
N GLY A 144 -7.22 5.20 -17.40
CA GLY A 144 -6.04 5.64 -16.65
C GLY A 144 -5.50 4.58 -15.67
N LEU A 145 -6.27 3.53 -15.38
CA LEU A 145 -5.81 2.41 -14.54
C LEU A 145 -4.69 1.63 -15.21
N LEU A 146 -4.73 1.50 -16.54
CA LEU A 146 -3.73 0.77 -17.32
C LEU A 146 -2.33 1.40 -17.21
N PRO A 147 -2.11 2.69 -17.56
CA PRO A 147 -0.81 3.33 -17.36
C PRO A 147 -0.42 3.43 -15.88
N CYS A 148 -1.39 3.55 -14.96
CA CYS A 148 -1.10 3.50 -13.53
C CYS A 148 -0.45 2.17 -13.13
N LEU A 149 -0.96 1.02 -13.61
CA LEU A 149 -0.37 -0.28 -13.29
C LEU A 149 0.93 -0.55 -14.04
N TRP A 150 1.11 -0.03 -15.26
CA TRP A 150 2.41 -0.05 -15.93
C TRP A 150 3.48 0.73 -15.16
N PHE A 151 3.12 1.92 -14.65
CA PHE A 151 3.99 2.68 -13.75
C PHE A 151 4.37 1.86 -12.52
N GLN A 152 3.39 1.18 -11.89
CA GLN A 152 3.66 0.30 -10.75
C GLN A 152 4.58 -0.87 -11.10
N ALA A 153 4.47 -1.45 -12.30
CA ALA A 153 5.37 -2.51 -12.76
C ALA A 153 6.82 -2.05 -12.88
N LEU A 154 7.04 -0.88 -13.50
CA LEU A 154 8.38 -0.29 -13.56
C LEU A 154 8.91 0.10 -12.18
N ARG A 155 8.03 0.60 -11.30
CA ARG A 155 8.37 0.91 -9.91
C ARG A 155 8.83 -0.34 -9.17
N HIS A 156 8.06 -1.41 -9.18
CA HIS A 156 8.44 -2.63 -8.47
C HIS A 156 9.69 -3.28 -9.07
N PHE A 157 9.87 -3.21 -10.38
CA PHE A 157 11.10 -3.66 -11.04
C PHE A 157 12.35 -2.88 -10.57
N THR A 158 12.34 -1.55 -10.66
CA THR A 158 13.47 -0.69 -10.25
C THR A 158 13.75 -0.76 -8.75
N VAL A 159 12.70 -0.88 -7.94
CA VAL A 159 12.80 -1.09 -6.49
C VAL A 159 13.44 -2.44 -6.17
N GLY A 160 13.12 -3.51 -6.91
CA GLY A 160 13.80 -4.80 -6.81
C GLY A 160 15.29 -4.74 -7.13
N LEU A 161 15.69 -3.86 -8.06
CA LEU A 161 17.09 -3.56 -8.39
C LEU A 161 17.76 -2.57 -7.41
N LYS A 162 17.07 -2.17 -6.32
CA LYS A 162 17.51 -1.17 -5.34
C LYS A 162 17.86 0.18 -5.96
N PHE A 163 17.14 0.57 -7.01
CA PHE A 163 17.29 1.85 -7.68
C PHE A 163 15.99 2.68 -7.63
N PRO A 164 15.50 3.10 -6.45
CA PRO A 164 14.26 3.87 -6.32
C PRO A 164 14.42 5.36 -6.67
N GLY A 165 15.64 5.84 -6.95
CA GLY A 165 15.96 7.27 -7.08
C GLY A 165 15.04 8.07 -8.02
N PRO A 166 14.74 7.58 -9.24
CA PRO A 166 13.84 8.28 -10.17
C PRO A 166 12.41 8.45 -9.68
N LEU A 167 11.92 7.56 -8.79
CA LEU A 167 10.50 7.53 -8.42
C LEU A 167 10.08 8.83 -7.75
N LEU A 168 10.86 9.30 -6.76
CA LEU A 168 10.52 10.50 -6.01
C LEU A 168 10.45 11.73 -6.93
N ALA A 169 11.45 11.89 -7.81
CA ALA A 169 11.49 13.01 -8.75
C ALA A 169 10.27 12.98 -9.69
N ILE A 170 9.93 11.81 -10.23
CA ILE A 170 8.77 11.65 -11.11
C ILE A 170 7.48 11.96 -10.34
N THR A 171 7.31 11.42 -9.13
CA THR A 171 6.10 11.69 -8.32
C THR A 171 5.96 13.17 -7.96
N LEU A 172 7.06 13.88 -7.67
CA LEU A 172 7.04 15.32 -7.43
C LEU A 172 6.62 16.11 -8.68
N VAL A 173 7.12 15.73 -9.85
CA VAL A 173 6.67 16.31 -11.13
C VAL A 173 5.19 15.99 -11.38
N SER A 174 4.74 14.76 -11.08
CA SER A 174 3.33 14.39 -11.17
C SER A 174 2.45 15.26 -10.27
N ILE A 175 2.88 15.59 -9.05
CA ILE A 175 2.14 16.49 -8.15
C ILE A 175 1.93 17.85 -8.80
N PHE A 176 3.00 18.42 -9.35
CA PHE A 176 2.94 19.70 -10.04
C PHE A 176 2.02 19.63 -11.27
N LEU A 177 2.14 18.57 -12.07
CA LEU A 177 1.28 18.36 -13.24
C LEU A 177 -0.19 18.21 -12.85
N THR A 178 -0.50 17.46 -11.77
CA THR A 178 -1.87 17.34 -11.25
C THR A 178 -2.43 18.69 -10.85
N ALA A 179 -1.69 19.48 -10.06
CA ALA A 179 -2.15 20.80 -9.65
C ALA A 179 -2.37 21.74 -10.85
N ALA A 180 -1.43 21.77 -11.79
CA ALA A 180 -1.52 22.61 -12.99
C ALA A 180 -2.68 22.21 -13.91
N LEU A 181 -2.83 20.90 -14.20
CA LEU A 181 -3.89 20.39 -15.06
C LEU A 181 -5.26 20.52 -14.40
N ASN A 182 -5.39 20.25 -13.10
CA ASN A 182 -6.63 20.52 -12.37
C ASN A 182 -6.99 22.01 -12.48
N TYR A 183 -6.04 22.92 -12.28
CA TYR A 183 -6.31 24.35 -12.41
C TYR A 183 -6.85 24.75 -13.80
N VAL A 184 -6.29 24.17 -14.87
CA VAL A 184 -6.69 24.48 -16.25
C VAL A 184 -8.01 23.82 -16.64
N LEU A 185 -8.14 22.50 -16.42
CA LEU A 185 -9.26 21.69 -16.91
C LEU A 185 -10.50 21.81 -16.03
N VAL A 186 -10.35 21.99 -14.72
CA VAL A 186 -11.49 22.08 -13.81
C VAL A 186 -12.10 23.48 -13.86
N PHE A 187 -11.29 24.53 -13.81
CA PHE A 187 -11.77 25.92 -13.77
C PHE A 187 -11.88 26.60 -15.15
N GLY A 188 -11.47 25.94 -16.24
CA GLY A 188 -11.61 26.46 -17.60
C GLY A 188 -10.76 27.71 -17.86
N LYS A 189 -9.42 27.55 -17.83
CA LYS A 189 -8.46 28.63 -18.09
C LYS A 189 -7.77 28.45 -19.45
N PHE A 190 -7.14 29.51 -19.97
CA PHE A 190 -6.40 29.50 -21.25
C PHE A 190 -7.23 29.04 -22.46
N SER A 191 -8.46 29.55 -22.60
CA SER A 191 -9.38 29.21 -23.70
C SER A 191 -9.88 27.75 -23.72
N VAL A 192 -9.67 27.01 -22.63
CA VAL A 192 -10.23 25.66 -22.43
C VAL A 192 -11.58 25.76 -21.68
N PRO A 193 -12.63 25.02 -22.09
CA PRO A 193 -13.88 24.95 -21.34
C PRO A 193 -13.69 24.40 -19.91
N ALA A 194 -14.52 24.84 -18.97
CA ALA A 194 -14.53 24.29 -17.62
C ALA A 194 -15.19 22.91 -17.63
N TYR A 195 -14.40 21.85 -17.43
CA TYR A 195 -14.89 20.46 -17.41
C TYR A 195 -15.38 20.02 -16.02
N GLY A 196 -15.18 20.83 -14.97
CA GLY A 196 -15.64 20.55 -13.62
C GLY A 196 -15.21 19.17 -13.13
N LEU A 197 -16.17 18.33 -12.72
CA LEU A 197 -15.96 16.97 -12.24
C LEU A 197 -15.20 16.07 -13.25
N ALA A 198 -15.52 16.18 -14.55
CA ALA A 198 -14.83 15.43 -15.59
C ALA A 198 -13.37 15.89 -15.75
N GLY A 199 -13.08 17.16 -15.49
CA GLY A 199 -11.72 17.72 -15.53
C GLY A 199 -10.77 17.04 -14.54
N VAL A 200 -11.26 16.67 -13.36
CA VAL A 200 -10.47 15.91 -12.36
C VAL A 200 -10.14 14.51 -12.90
N ALA A 201 -11.14 13.78 -13.42
CA ALA A 201 -10.92 12.44 -13.98
C ALA A 201 -9.93 12.44 -15.16
N ILE A 202 -10.06 13.41 -16.09
CA ILE A 202 -9.13 13.59 -17.22
C ILE A 202 -7.72 13.87 -16.70
N THR A 203 -7.60 14.79 -15.74
CA THR A 203 -6.31 15.15 -15.14
C THR A 203 -5.62 13.92 -14.55
N SER A 204 -6.29 13.16 -13.70
CA SER A 204 -5.69 11.97 -13.08
C SER A 204 -5.28 10.93 -14.14
N ALA A 205 -6.11 10.67 -15.14
CA ALA A 205 -5.79 9.72 -16.22
C ALA A 205 -4.58 10.16 -17.06
N VAL A 206 -4.52 11.44 -17.44
CA VAL A 206 -3.39 12.01 -18.18
C VAL A 206 -2.11 12.00 -17.33
N VAL A 207 -2.19 12.36 -16.05
CA VAL A 207 -1.03 12.33 -15.15
C VAL A 207 -0.52 10.90 -14.97
N PHE A 208 -1.36 9.88 -14.87
CA PHE A 208 -0.90 8.49 -14.85
C PHE A 208 -0.16 8.10 -16.12
N LEU A 209 -0.67 8.49 -17.29
CA LEU A 209 0.00 8.25 -18.57
C LEU A 209 1.34 8.97 -18.65
N LEU A 210 1.39 10.27 -18.33
CA LEU A 210 2.63 11.06 -18.34
C LEU A 210 3.63 10.52 -17.33
N SER A 211 3.19 10.13 -16.13
CA SER A 211 4.06 9.53 -15.11
C SER A 211 4.67 8.22 -15.59
N PHE A 212 3.88 7.37 -16.26
CA PHE A 212 4.38 6.16 -16.90
C PHE A 212 5.41 6.46 -17.99
N LEU A 213 5.11 7.39 -18.91
CA LEU A 213 6.00 7.75 -20.01
C LEU A 213 7.31 8.38 -19.51
N MET A 214 7.24 9.28 -18.53
CA MET A 214 8.42 9.86 -17.87
C MET A 214 9.27 8.76 -17.24
N PHE A 215 8.65 7.80 -16.56
CA PHE A 215 9.38 6.72 -15.93
C PHE A 215 10.01 5.77 -16.95
N LEU A 216 9.27 5.42 -18.00
CA LEU A 216 9.78 4.62 -19.10
C LEU A 216 10.98 5.31 -19.77
N ALA A 217 10.89 6.62 -20.01
CA ALA A 217 12.00 7.39 -20.59
C ALA A 217 13.25 7.35 -19.71
N VAL A 218 13.13 7.48 -18.38
CA VAL A 218 14.27 7.38 -17.45
C VAL A 218 14.87 5.96 -17.47
N VAL A 219 14.02 4.94 -17.47
CA VAL A 219 14.46 3.54 -17.51
C VAL A 219 15.22 3.22 -18.80
N LEU A 220 14.77 3.75 -19.94
CA LEU A 220 15.40 3.55 -21.25
C LEU A 220 16.67 4.38 -21.46
N THR A 221 16.82 5.53 -20.80
CA THR A 221 18.01 6.39 -20.91
C THR A 221 19.11 6.02 -19.92
N HIS A 222 18.77 5.44 -18.78
CA HIS A 222 19.76 5.10 -17.76
C HIS A 222 20.59 3.87 -18.16
N ARG A 223 21.90 4.02 -18.39
CA ARG A 223 22.81 2.96 -18.90
C ARG A 223 22.65 1.60 -18.22
N ARG A 224 22.48 1.57 -16.89
CA ARG A 224 22.29 0.33 -16.12
C ARG A 224 20.93 -0.35 -16.34
N LEU A 225 19.87 0.43 -16.55
CA LEU A 225 18.50 -0.09 -16.69
C LEU A 225 18.15 -0.40 -18.15
N ALA A 226 18.68 0.40 -19.07
CA ALA A 226 18.50 0.24 -20.51
C ALA A 226 18.95 -1.15 -21.00
N GLY A 227 20.00 -1.72 -20.40
CA GLY A 227 20.49 -3.06 -20.71
C GLY A 227 19.47 -4.18 -20.48
N TYR A 228 18.49 -3.98 -19.59
CA TYR A 228 17.39 -4.93 -19.37
C TYR A 228 16.25 -4.77 -20.39
N PHE A 229 16.17 -3.65 -21.10
CA PHE A 229 15.10 -3.31 -22.05
C PHE A 229 15.47 -3.58 -23.53
N THR A 230 16.64 -4.16 -23.80
CA THR A 230 17.05 -4.49 -25.18
C THR A 230 16.04 -5.44 -25.83
N LEU A 231 15.29 -4.94 -26.82
CA LEU A 231 14.19 -5.64 -27.51
C LEU A 231 14.55 -7.04 -28.00
N ALA A 232 15.81 -7.26 -28.40
CA ALA A 232 16.33 -8.56 -28.84
C ALA A 232 16.32 -9.66 -27.76
N HIS A 233 16.21 -9.28 -26.48
CA HIS A 233 16.29 -10.20 -25.34
C HIS A 233 15.02 -10.22 -24.47
N LEU A 234 13.96 -9.49 -24.87
CA LEU A 234 12.66 -9.56 -24.21
C LEU A 234 11.97 -10.88 -24.59
N ARG A 235 12.23 -11.92 -23.80
CA ARG A 235 11.59 -13.23 -24.00
C ARG A 235 10.40 -13.39 -23.08
N PHE A 236 9.28 -13.79 -23.68
CA PHE A 236 8.11 -14.24 -22.94
C PHE A 236 8.43 -15.59 -22.30
N SER A 237 8.59 -15.61 -20.97
CA SER A 237 8.87 -16.83 -20.21
C SER A 237 7.61 -17.26 -19.46
N PRO A 238 6.97 -18.39 -19.84
CA PRO A 238 5.84 -18.94 -19.10
C PRO A 238 6.16 -19.18 -17.62
N ALA A 239 7.41 -19.54 -17.31
CA ALA A 239 7.87 -19.73 -15.95
C ALA A 239 7.87 -18.42 -15.15
N ALA A 240 8.37 -17.32 -15.72
CA ALA A 240 8.36 -16.00 -15.07
C ALA A 240 6.93 -15.48 -14.86
N ILE A 241 6.04 -15.66 -15.85
CA ILE A 241 4.63 -15.27 -15.75
C ILE A 241 3.92 -16.04 -14.65
N LYS A 242 4.14 -17.36 -14.58
CA LYS A 242 3.58 -18.21 -13.53
C LYS A 242 4.15 -17.83 -12.15
N ALA A 243 5.43 -17.48 -12.06
CA ALA A 243 6.06 -17.05 -10.81
C ALA A 243 5.45 -15.74 -10.30
N VAL A 244 5.31 -14.73 -11.16
CA VAL A 244 4.67 -13.45 -10.82
C VAL A 244 3.22 -13.67 -10.40
N TRP A 245 2.46 -14.51 -11.12
CA TRP A 245 1.08 -14.84 -10.73
C TRP A 245 0.99 -15.53 -9.37
N LYS A 246 1.79 -16.59 -9.16
CA LYS A 246 1.78 -17.38 -7.92
C LYS A 246 2.11 -16.53 -6.69
N LEU A 247 3.04 -15.58 -6.84
CA LEU A 247 3.44 -14.68 -5.77
C LEU A 247 2.47 -13.50 -5.62
N GLY A 248 2.10 -12.88 -6.73
CA GLY A 248 1.31 -11.65 -6.80
C GLY A 248 -0.16 -11.83 -6.47
N LEU A 249 -0.81 -12.92 -6.89
CA LEU A 249 -2.24 -13.12 -6.66
C LEU A 249 -2.59 -13.14 -5.15
N PRO A 250 -1.85 -13.86 -4.29
CA PRO A 250 -2.10 -13.79 -2.85
C PRO A 250 -1.79 -12.41 -2.23
N ILE A 251 -0.83 -11.66 -2.77
CA ILE A 251 -0.54 -10.29 -2.32
C ILE A 251 -1.71 -9.36 -2.68
N ALA A 252 -2.22 -9.45 -3.90
CA ALA A 252 -3.42 -8.74 -4.33
C ALA A 252 -4.62 -9.06 -3.42
N GLY A 253 -4.82 -10.34 -3.09
CA GLY A 253 -5.84 -10.77 -2.13
C GLY A 253 -5.65 -10.18 -0.73
N THR A 254 -4.41 -10.05 -0.26
CA THR A 254 -4.11 -9.46 1.06
C THR A 254 -4.49 -7.99 1.08
N TYR A 255 -4.09 -7.23 0.05
CA TYR A 255 -4.43 -5.82 -0.09
C TYR A 255 -5.94 -5.60 -0.28
N ALA A 256 -6.60 -6.44 -1.08
CA ALA A 256 -8.06 -6.39 -1.26
C ALA A 256 -8.80 -6.69 0.05
N SER A 257 -8.36 -7.70 0.81
CA SER A 257 -8.91 -8.08 2.12
C SER A 257 -8.78 -6.94 3.12
N GLU A 258 -7.61 -6.30 3.19
CA GLU A 258 -7.33 -5.18 4.08
C GLU A 258 -8.22 -3.97 3.78
N ALA A 259 -8.23 -3.52 2.51
CA ALA A 259 -9.05 -2.39 2.13
C ALA A 259 -10.55 -2.67 2.27
N GLY A 260 -10.98 -3.90 1.98
CA GLY A 260 -12.36 -4.35 2.21
C GLY A 260 -12.73 -4.35 3.69
N PHE A 261 -11.84 -4.82 4.57
CA PHE A 261 -12.04 -4.82 6.01
C PHE A 261 -12.21 -3.39 6.57
N PHE A 262 -11.35 -2.44 6.20
CA PHE A 262 -11.51 -1.04 6.60
C PHE A 262 -12.80 -0.40 6.06
N SER A 263 -13.23 -0.79 4.86
CA SER A 263 -14.49 -0.33 4.27
C SER A 263 -15.70 -0.82 5.07
N VAL A 264 -15.76 -2.11 5.39
CA VAL A 264 -16.83 -2.69 6.22
C VAL A 264 -16.84 -2.09 7.63
N LEU A 265 -15.66 -1.88 8.22
CA LEU A 265 -15.54 -1.24 9.53
C LEU A 265 -16.06 0.21 9.52
N THR A 266 -15.77 0.95 8.45
CA THR A 266 -16.27 2.32 8.29
C THR A 266 -17.79 2.34 8.18
N LEU A 267 -18.39 1.39 7.46
CA LEU A 267 -19.84 1.23 7.39
C LEU A 267 -20.45 0.88 8.76
N LEU A 268 -19.79 -0.02 9.52
CA LEU A 268 -20.21 -0.36 10.87
C LEU A 268 -20.21 0.88 11.79
N ILE A 269 -19.17 1.70 11.73
CA ILE A 269 -19.08 2.95 12.51
C ILE A 269 -20.15 3.95 12.06
N GLY A 270 -20.49 3.99 10.77
CA GLY A 270 -21.59 4.80 10.24
C GLY A 270 -22.94 4.50 10.90
N THR A 271 -23.18 3.25 11.34
CA THR A 271 -24.41 2.89 12.07
C THR A 271 -24.47 3.46 13.49
N LEU A 272 -23.33 3.85 14.06
CA LEU A 272 -23.23 4.44 15.40
C LEU A 272 -23.50 5.95 15.42
N GLY A 273 -23.64 6.59 14.26
CA GLY A 273 -23.98 8.00 14.11
C GLY A 273 -22.96 8.81 13.31
N MET A 274 -23.38 10.00 12.89
CA MET A 274 -22.59 10.89 12.03
C MET A 274 -21.32 11.39 12.72
N GLU A 275 -21.37 11.68 14.02
CA GLU A 275 -20.20 12.16 14.78
C GLU A 275 -19.11 11.09 14.89
N ALA A 276 -19.51 9.84 15.12
CA ALA A 276 -18.61 8.68 15.16
C ALA A 276 -17.93 8.47 13.81
N LEU A 277 -18.68 8.59 12.71
CA LEU A 277 -18.14 8.47 11.34
C LEU A 277 -17.19 9.61 10.99
N ALA A 278 -17.50 10.84 11.40
CA ALA A 278 -16.64 12.01 11.20
C ALA A 278 -15.30 11.82 11.94
N ALA A 279 -15.34 11.39 13.20
CA ALA A 279 -14.14 11.11 13.97
C ALA A 279 -13.29 9.98 13.36
N GLN A 280 -13.93 8.89 12.91
CA GLN A 280 -13.23 7.81 12.21
C GLN A 280 -12.53 8.30 10.94
N THR A 281 -13.18 9.17 10.17
CA THR A 281 -12.62 9.72 8.92
C THR A 281 -11.35 10.52 9.20
N VAL A 282 -11.38 11.41 10.20
CA VAL A 282 -10.21 12.20 10.61
C VAL A 282 -9.08 11.30 11.12
N LEU A 283 -9.40 10.34 12.00
CA LEU A 283 -8.40 9.40 12.54
C LEU A 283 -7.80 8.52 11.45
N ASN A 284 -8.59 8.04 10.50
CA ASN A 284 -8.10 7.28 9.34
C ASN A 284 -7.09 8.09 8.53
N GLN A 285 -7.33 9.39 8.33
CA GLN A 285 -6.40 10.25 7.60
C GLN A 285 -5.05 10.38 8.31
N ILE A 286 -5.07 10.52 9.64
CA ILE A 286 -3.87 10.55 10.48
C ILE A 286 -3.13 9.20 10.42
N ILE A 287 -3.85 8.10 10.59
CA ILE A 287 -3.31 6.73 10.54
C ILE A 287 -2.71 6.44 9.16
N TYR A 288 -3.33 6.91 8.08
CA TYR A 288 -2.86 6.67 6.71
C TYR A 288 -1.47 7.27 6.46
N ILE A 289 -1.14 8.42 7.07
CA ILE A 289 0.20 9.01 6.99
C ILE A 289 1.23 8.09 7.64
N VAL A 290 0.92 7.62 8.85
CA VAL A 290 1.79 6.70 9.61
C VAL A 290 1.95 5.36 8.88
N PHE A 291 0.90 4.86 8.25
CA PHE A 291 0.91 3.66 7.42
C PHE A 291 1.93 3.76 6.28
N MET A 292 2.13 4.95 5.67
CA MET A 292 3.12 5.11 4.59
C MET A 292 4.56 4.88 5.05
N PHE A 293 4.87 5.20 6.31
CA PHE A 293 6.18 4.90 6.90
C PHE A 293 6.35 3.38 7.06
N SER A 294 5.35 2.72 7.63
CA SER A 294 5.36 1.26 7.79
C SER A 294 5.46 0.54 6.46
N ALA A 295 4.68 0.96 5.46
CA ALA A 295 4.69 0.37 4.12
C ALA A 295 6.07 0.50 3.45
N GLY A 296 6.74 1.65 3.59
CA GLY A 296 8.09 1.85 3.07
C GLY A 296 9.13 0.93 3.73
N ILE A 297 9.06 0.78 5.06
CA ILE A 297 9.92 -0.16 5.80
C ILE A 297 9.61 -1.61 5.40
N SER A 298 8.34 -1.97 5.27
CA SER A 298 7.87 -3.30 4.84
C SER A 298 8.43 -3.69 3.47
N HIS A 299 8.37 -2.79 2.49
CA HIS A 299 8.95 -3.03 1.17
C HIS A 299 10.47 -3.15 1.21
N ALA A 300 11.16 -2.28 1.93
CA ALA A 300 12.61 -2.34 2.06
C ALA A 300 13.07 -3.65 2.73
N ALA A 301 12.41 -4.07 3.81
CA ALA A 301 12.66 -5.33 4.49
C ALA A 301 12.43 -6.53 3.57
N SER A 302 11.31 -6.54 2.83
CA SER A 302 10.98 -7.58 1.86
C SER A 302 12.11 -7.78 0.83
N ILE A 303 12.65 -6.70 0.27
CA ILE A 303 13.67 -6.74 -0.79
C ILE A 303 15.00 -7.29 -0.27
N HIS A 304 15.48 -6.78 0.89
CA HIS A 304 16.74 -7.27 1.47
C HIS A 304 16.63 -8.71 1.95
N ILE A 305 15.46 -9.13 2.45
CA ILE A 305 15.19 -10.53 2.80
C ILE A 305 15.18 -11.40 1.55
N SER A 306 14.54 -10.98 0.45
CA SER A 306 14.55 -11.73 -0.83
C SER A 306 15.95 -11.91 -1.39
N GLU A 307 16.81 -10.89 -1.31
CA GLU A 307 18.22 -10.98 -1.73
C GLU A 307 19.01 -11.96 -0.84
N ALA A 308 18.85 -11.87 0.49
CA ALA A 308 19.51 -12.77 1.43
C ALA A 308 19.05 -14.23 1.25
N CYS A 309 17.75 -14.46 1.03
CA CYS A 309 17.20 -15.77 0.70
C CYS A 309 17.70 -16.27 -0.66
N GLY A 310 17.84 -15.38 -1.66
CA GLY A 310 18.36 -15.71 -2.98
C GLY A 310 19.81 -16.22 -2.98
N THR A 311 20.59 -15.83 -1.96
CA THR A 311 21.98 -16.25 -1.76
C THR A 311 22.16 -17.28 -0.64
N GLY A 312 21.06 -17.86 -0.13
CA GLY A 312 21.10 -18.87 0.95
C GLY A 312 21.47 -18.34 2.34
N GLN A 313 21.56 -17.02 2.53
CA GLN A 313 21.94 -16.36 3.80
C GLN A 313 20.74 -16.22 4.75
N TYR A 314 20.09 -17.33 5.12
CA TYR A 314 18.86 -17.33 5.93
C TYR A 314 19.01 -16.69 7.32
N ARG A 315 20.19 -16.79 7.95
CA ARG A 315 20.47 -16.09 9.21
C ARG A 315 20.42 -14.57 9.06
N ARG A 316 20.95 -14.05 7.96
CA ARG A 316 20.90 -12.62 7.64
C ARG A 316 19.47 -12.18 7.32
N ALA A 317 18.72 -12.99 6.58
CA ALA A 317 17.29 -12.75 6.34
C ALA A 317 16.49 -12.62 7.64
N ARG A 318 16.76 -13.49 8.63
CA ARG A 318 16.16 -13.42 9.96
C ARG A 318 16.52 -12.13 10.71
N GLN A 319 17.79 -11.72 10.66
CA GLN A 319 18.25 -10.48 11.28
C GLN A 319 17.60 -9.26 10.64
N LEU A 320 17.55 -9.19 9.31
CA LEU A 320 16.89 -8.12 8.56
C LEU A 320 15.41 -7.98 8.93
N GLY A 321 14.70 -9.10 9.10
CA GLY A 321 13.29 -9.06 9.53
C GLY A 321 13.10 -8.49 10.93
N ARG A 322 13.98 -8.85 11.88
CA ARG A 322 13.95 -8.30 13.24
C ARG A 322 14.31 -6.82 13.28
N VAL A 323 15.31 -6.41 12.51
CA VAL A 323 15.68 -4.99 12.38
C VAL A 323 14.52 -4.20 11.76
N GLY A 324 13.88 -4.73 10.72
CA GLY A 324 12.70 -4.11 10.11
C GLY A 324 11.55 -3.92 11.09
N LEU A 325 11.19 -4.96 11.86
CA LEU A 325 10.17 -4.88 12.91
C LEU A 325 10.55 -3.86 14.00
N GLY A 326 11.79 -3.91 14.49
CA GLY A 326 12.28 -2.97 15.50
C GLY A 326 12.27 -1.51 15.02
N LEU A 327 12.66 -1.26 13.77
CA LEU A 327 12.60 0.06 13.16
C LEU A 327 11.15 0.53 12.98
N GLY A 328 10.24 -0.34 12.57
CA GLY A 328 8.82 -0.05 12.48
C GLY A 328 8.23 0.39 13.81
N VAL A 329 8.44 -0.39 14.86
CA VAL A 329 7.99 -0.06 16.22
C VAL A 329 8.62 1.25 16.69
N LEU A 330 9.91 1.48 16.46
CA LEU A 330 10.56 2.74 16.81
C LEU A 330 9.89 3.94 16.13
N VAL A 331 9.59 3.86 14.84
CA VAL A 331 8.90 4.94 14.12
C VAL A 331 7.49 5.15 14.69
N MET A 332 6.75 4.09 15.01
CA MET A 332 5.45 4.22 15.66
C MET A 332 5.54 4.90 17.02
N LEU A 333 6.56 4.58 17.82
CA LEU A 333 6.78 5.25 19.11
C LEU A 333 7.12 6.73 18.94
N LEU A 334 7.84 7.11 17.87
CA LEU A 334 8.09 8.52 17.57
C LEU A 334 6.81 9.29 17.24
N PHE A 335 5.87 8.68 16.50
CA PHE A 335 4.53 9.28 16.25
C PHE A 335 3.63 9.26 17.49
N ALA A 336 3.81 8.30 18.40
CA ALA A 336 3.06 8.25 19.64
C ALA A 336 3.30 9.46 20.55
N ILE A 337 4.50 10.05 20.51
CA ILE A 337 4.88 11.21 21.33
C ILE A 337 3.96 12.43 21.07
N PRO A 338 3.85 12.97 19.84
CA PRO A 338 2.96 14.09 19.57
C PRO A 338 1.48 13.73 19.79
N TYR A 339 1.07 12.47 19.58
CA TYR A 339 -0.30 12.04 19.83
C TYR A 339 -0.67 12.06 21.32
N ALA A 340 0.29 11.77 22.20
CA ALA A 340 0.09 11.82 23.64
C ALA A 340 0.25 13.23 24.23
N LEU A 341 1.22 14.01 23.73
CA LEU A 341 1.56 15.31 24.30
C LEU A 341 0.73 16.47 23.73
N LEU A 342 0.35 16.38 22.45
CA LEU A 342 -0.28 17.47 21.70
C LEU A 342 -1.46 16.95 20.83
N PRO A 343 -2.44 16.21 21.40
CA PRO A 343 -3.49 15.58 20.61
C PRO A 343 -4.38 16.60 19.90
N GLU A 344 -4.75 17.69 20.57
CA GLU A 344 -5.60 18.73 19.99
C GLU A 344 -4.92 19.46 18.83
N GLN A 345 -3.61 19.69 18.90
CA GLN A 345 -2.86 20.31 17.81
C GLN A 345 -2.77 19.38 16.60
N VAL A 346 -2.58 18.08 16.82
CA VAL A 346 -2.55 17.09 15.74
C VAL A 346 -3.92 17.01 15.07
N ILE A 347 -5.00 16.93 15.84
CA ILE A 347 -6.38 16.90 15.32
C ILE A 347 -6.72 18.22 14.62
N GLY A 348 -6.27 19.34 15.19
CA GLY A 348 -6.47 20.69 14.66
C GLY A 348 -5.93 20.90 13.24
N LEU A 349 -4.93 20.11 12.82
CA LEU A 349 -4.41 20.13 11.44
C LEU A 349 -5.37 19.50 10.42
N PHE A 350 -6.31 18.66 10.86
CA PHE A 350 -7.19 17.88 9.99
C PHE A 350 -8.68 18.16 10.20
N ILE A 351 -9.06 18.92 11.23
CA ILE A 351 -10.46 19.24 11.53
C ILE A 351 -10.94 20.48 10.74
N SER A 352 -12.16 20.44 10.23
CA SER A 352 -12.79 21.62 9.62
C SER A 352 -13.33 22.56 10.71
N THR A 353 -13.49 23.86 10.40
CA THR A 353 -14.03 24.87 11.32
C THR A 353 -15.41 24.51 11.88
N GLU A 354 -16.19 23.72 11.15
CA GLU A 354 -17.50 23.22 11.55
C GLU A 354 -17.43 22.13 12.63
N HIS A 355 -16.46 21.20 12.52
CA HIS A 355 -16.23 20.15 13.51
C HIS A 355 -15.42 20.65 14.73
N ALA A 356 -14.62 21.70 14.55
CA ALA A 356 -13.85 22.34 15.62
C ALA A 356 -14.74 22.95 16.73
N ASN A 357 -15.99 23.31 16.39
CA ASN A 357 -16.95 23.88 17.35
C ASN A 357 -17.76 22.80 18.10
N ASN A 358 -17.68 21.52 17.71
CA ASN A 358 -18.35 20.43 18.42
C ASN A 358 -17.38 19.80 19.45
N LEU A 359 -17.53 20.22 20.71
CA LEU A 359 -16.72 19.74 21.84
C LEU A 359 -16.75 18.22 22.02
N ASP A 360 -17.87 17.57 21.72
CA ASP A 360 -18.01 16.12 21.86
C ASP A 360 -17.26 15.38 20.74
N ALA A 361 -17.31 15.90 19.51
CA ALA A 361 -16.52 15.37 18.39
C ALA A 361 -15.00 15.48 18.67
N VAL A 362 -14.54 16.63 19.19
CA VAL A 362 -13.13 16.84 19.54
C VAL A 362 -12.67 15.90 20.66
N ARG A 363 -13.50 15.67 21.69
CA ARG A 363 -13.20 14.71 22.76
C ARG A 363 -13.11 13.27 22.24
N LEU A 364 -14.02 12.89 21.35
CA LEU A 364 -14.04 11.56 20.74
C LEU A 364 -12.79 11.32 19.87
N MET A 365 -12.40 12.32 19.05
CA MET A 365 -11.17 12.29 18.26
C MET A 365 -9.92 12.21 19.14
N THR A 366 -9.87 12.98 20.24
CA THR A 366 -8.74 12.97 21.18
C THR A 366 -8.56 11.60 21.83
N THR A 367 -9.65 11.00 22.29
CA THR A 367 -9.61 9.66 22.88
C THR A 367 -9.25 8.60 21.84
N GLY A 368 -9.78 8.72 20.62
CA GLY A 368 -9.44 7.85 19.51
C GLY A 368 -7.97 7.94 19.11
N LEU A 369 -7.36 9.12 19.19
CA LEU A 369 -5.94 9.30 18.91
C LEU A 369 -5.06 8.58 19.95
N LEU A 370 -5.46 8.56 21.22
CA LEU A 370 -4.77 7.78 22.25
C LEU A 370 -4.88 6.28 22.00
N ILE A 371 -6.02 5.80 21.53
CA ILE A 371 -6.20 4.39 21.12
C ILE A 371 -5.35 4.08 19.87
N ALA A 372 -5.24 5.05 18.95
CA ALA A 372 -4.43 4.93 17.75
C ALA A 372 -2.93 4.70 18.06
N ILE A 373 -2.41 5.20 19.19
CA ILE A 373 -1.03 4.94 19.64
C ILE A 373 -0.73 3.45 19.76
N VAL A 374 -1.66 2.68 20.33
CA VAL A 374 -1.51 1.23 20.49
C VAL A 374 -1.77 0.53 19.16
N LEU A 375 -2.84 0.97 18.47
CA LEU A 375 -3.29 0.36 17.22
C LEU A 375 -2.23 0.45 16.12
N GLN A 376 -1.56 1.59 15.98
CA GLN A 376 -0.53 1.80 14.95
C GLN A 376 0.69 0.88 15.15
N VAL A 377 1.00 0.47 16.39
CA VAL A 377 2.09 -0.49 16.64
C VAL A 377 1.73 -1.86 16.07
N PHE A 378 0.48 -2.30 16.27
CA PHE A 378 0.00 -3.56 15.69
C PHE A 378 -0.14 -3.49 14.18
N ASP A 379 -0.69 -2.39 13.66
CA ASP A 379 -0.82 -2.14 12.23
C ASP A 379 0.56 -2.15 11.54
N ALA A 380 1.54 -1.44 12.10
CA ALA A 380 2.88 -1.42 11.55
C ALA A 380 3.56 -2.79 11.60
N SER A 381 3.40 -3.51 12.72
CA SER A 381 3.95 -4.85 12.90
C SER A 381 3.33 -5.86 11.91
N GLN A 382 2.02 -5.77 11.67
CA GLN A 382 1.32 -6.58 10.67
C GLN A 382 1.83 -6.26 9.26
N ASN A 383 1.97 -4.98 8.91
CA ASN A 383 2.33 -4.59 7.55
C ASN A 383 3.77 -4.98 7.23
N ILE A 384 4.69 -4.80 8.19
CA ILE A 384 6.06 -5.30 8.10
C ILE A 384 6.09 -6.84 8.10
N GLY A 385 5.23 -7.48 8.90
CA GLY A 385 5.00 -8.93 8.92
C GLY A 385 4.64 -9.49 7.54
N ASN A 386 3.77 -8.81 6.80
CA ASN A 386 3.47 -9.14 5.41
C ASN A 386 4.71 -8.97 4.53
N GLY A 387 5.43 -7.86 4.67
CA GLY A 387 6.68 -7.59 3.95
C GLY A 387 7.72 -8.70 4.12
N ILE A 388 7.96 -9.14 5.35
CA ILE A 388 9.04 -10.09 5.65
C ILE A 388 8.71 -11.51 5.16
N LEU A 389 7.46 -11.95 5.24
CA LEU A 389 7.01 -13.23 4.68
C LEU A 389 7.03 -13.21 3.15
N ARG A 390 6.60 -12.10 2.55
CA ARG A 390 6.76 -11.85 1.09
C ARG A 390 8.22 -11.93 0.68
N GLY A 391 9.13 -11.43 1.51
CA GLY A 391 10.58 -11.48 1.30
C GLY A 391 11.12 -12.91 1.19
N ILE A 392 10.63 -13.83 2.02
CA ILE A 392 11.00 -15.27 1.99
C ILE A 392 10.33 -16.00 0.81
N GLY A 393 9.27 -15.43 0.23
CA GLY A 393 8.51 -16.01 -0.87
C GLY A 393 7.20 -16.67 -0.46
N ASP A 394 6.78 -16.57 0.82
CA ASP A 394 5.46 -17.00 1.26
C ASP A 394 4.46 -15.84 1.22
N THR A 395 3.57 -15.86 0.23
CA THR A 395 2.48 -14.89 0.08
C THR A 395 1.10 -15.45 0.41
N ALA A 396 0.95 -16.77 0.38
CA ALA A 396 -0.31 -17.43 0.71
C ALA A 396 -0.53 -17.52 2.23
N GLY A 397 0.54 -17.59 3.03
CA GLY A 397 0.49 -17.44 4.48
C GLY A 397 -0.12 -16.10 4.90
N PRO A 398 0.46 -14.94 4.50
CA PRO A 398 -0.10 -13.62 4.77
C PRO A 398 -1.57 -13.45 4.40
N LEU A 399 -2.01 -13.95 3.24
CA LEU A 399 -3.41 -13.89 2.85
C LEU A 399 -4.32 -14.66 3.82
N ARG A 400 -3.97 -15.91 4.18
CA ARG A 400 -4.77 -16.71 5.10
C ARG A 400 -4.79 -16.11 6.50
N ILE A 401 -3.66 -15.58 6.97
CA ILE A 401 -3.54 -14.97 8.29
C ILE A 401 -4.34 -13.66 8.36
N SER A 402 -4.29 -12.81 7.32
CA SER A 402 -5.10 -11.59 7.24
C SER A 402 -6.59 -11.89 7.16
N LEU A 403 -7.01 -12.89 6.36
CA LEU A 403 -8.42 -13.32 6.33
C LEU A 403 -8.89 -13.77 7.72
N PHE A 404 -8.09 -14.56 8.43
CA PHE A 404 -8.41 -14.99 9.79
C PHE A 404 -8.47 -13.80 10.77
N GLY A 405 -7.40 -13.00 10.85
CA GLY A 405 -7.30 -11.94 11.85
C GLY A 405 -8.29 -10.79 11.61
N TYR A 406 -8.53 -10.40 10.36
CA TYR A 406 -9.45 -9.31 10.04
C TYR A 406 -10.91 -9.75 10.11
N TRP A 407 -11.26 -10.86 9.48
CA TRP A 407 -12.66 -11.23 9.28
C TRP A 407 -13.19 -12.20 10.33
N LEU A 408 -12.37 -13.07 10.92
CA LEU A 408 -12.82 -14.02 11.94
C LEU A 408 -12.56 -13.56 13.37
N VAL A 409 -11.60 -12.65 13.57
CA VAL A 409 -11.30 -12.08 14.90
C VAL A 409 -11.74 -10.63 14.97
N GLY A 410 -11.20 -9.77 14.10
CA GLY A 410 -11.41 -8.32 14.16
C GLY A 410 -12.86 -7.90 13.98
N LEU A 411 -13.50 -8.33 12.88
CA LEU A 411 -14.87 -7.91 12.56
C LEU A 411 -15.92 -8.41 13.58
N PRO A 412 -15.92 -9.69 14.00
CA PRO A 412 -16.82 -10.16 15.05
C PRO A 412 -16.58 -9.46 16.39
N ALA A 413 -15.31 -9.24 16.77
CA ALA A 413 -14.99 -8.50 17.99
C ALA A 413 -15.47 -7.05 17.92
N ALA A 414 -15.29 -6.37 16.78
CA ALA A 414 -15.76 -5.01 16.56
C ALA A 414 -17.29 -4.92 16.61
N TRP A 415 -18.00 -5.91 16.07
CA TRP A 415 -19.46 -5.99 16.13
C TRP A 415 -19.97 -6.27 17.56
N LEU A 416 -19.38 -7.24 18.26
CA LEU A 416 -19.76 -7.59 19.63
C LEU A 416 -19.46 -6.45 20.62
N LEU A 417 -18.26 -5.89 20.57
CA LEU A 417 -17.86 -4.83 21.49
C LEU A 417 -18.46 -3.48 21.12
N GLY A 418 -18.69 -3.22 19.83
CA GLY A 418 -19.14 -1.91 19.34
C GLY A 418 -20.65 -1.75 19.20
N ILE A 419 -21.35 -2.79 18.74
CA ILE A 419 -22.81 -2.73 18.50
C ILE A 419 -23.59 -3.37 19.64
N VAL A 420 -23.18 -4.57 20.08
CA VAL A 420 -23.93 -5.33 21.10
C VAL A 420 -23.67 -4.79 22.50
N SER A 421 -22.44 -4.35 22.77
CA SER A 421 -22.01 -3.81 24.06
C SER A 421 -22.14 -2.27 24.09
N PRO A 422 -22.32 -1.63 25.26
CA PRO A 422 -22.50 -0.17 25.36
C PRO A 422 -21.24 0.66 25.05
N TYR A 423 -20.16 0.05 24.56
CA TYR A 423 -18.90 0.75 24.30
C TYR A 423 -18.89 1.53 22.97
N GLY A 424 -19.88 1.32 22.09
CA GLY A 424 -20.02 2.09 20.85
C GLY A 424 -18.73 2.08 20.00
N ILE A 425 -18.28 3.26 19.57
CA ILE A 425 -17.09 3.38 18.70
C ILE A 425 -15.81 2.84 19.37
N PHE A 426 -15.68 2.95 20.70
CA PHE A 426 -14.52 2.43 21.41
C PHE A 426 -14.43 0.90 21.32
N GLY A 427 -15.59 0.23 21.34
CA GLY A 427 -15.67 -1.21 21.13
C GLY A 427 -15.26 -1.61 19.72
N VAL A 428 -15.62 -0.82 18.71
CA VAL A 428 -15.17 -1.03 17.33
C VAL A 428 -13.65 -0.90 17.21
N TRP A 429 -13.04 0.12 17.82
CA TRP A 429 -11.58 0.30 17.82
C TRP A 429 -10.85 -0.81 18.59
N ALA A 430 -11.43 -1.29 19.70
CA ALA A 430 -10.88 -2.43 20.42
C ALA A 430 -10.92 -3.72 19.56
N GLY A 431 -12.01 -3.95 18.83
CA GLY A 431 -12.13 -5.05 17.88
C GLY A 431 -11.10 -4.97 16.75
N LEU A 432 -10.92 -3.77 16.18
CA LEU A 432 -9.89 -3.49 15.18
C LEU A 432 -8.48 -3.80 15.73
N ALA A 433 -8.18 -3.33 16.94
CA ALA A 433 -6.90 -3.58 17.60
C ALA A 433 -6.65 -5.07 17.85
N LEU A 434 -7.68 -5.83 18.28
CA LEU A 434 -7.59 -7.28 18.47
C LEU A 434 -7.31 -8.01 17.15
N GLY A 435 -7.99 -7.64 16.06
CA GLY A 435 -7.77 -8.21 14.74
C GLY A 435 -6.35 -7.95 14.23
N LEU A 436 -5.87 -6.71 14.34
CA LEU A 436 -4.51 -6.34 13.94
C LEU A 436 -3.46 -7.03 14.81
N ALA A 437 -3.66 -7.09 16.13
CA ALA A 437 -2.74 -7.75 17.06
C ALA A 437 -2.64 -9.26 16.77
N ALA A 438 -3.78 -9.94 16.58
CA ALA A 438 -3.80 -11.36 16.21
C ALA A 438 -3.06 -11.60 14.88
N THR A 439 -3.31 -10.75 13.88
CA THR A 439 -2.65 -10.83 12.57
C THR A 439 -1.14 -10.64 12.70
N ALA A 440 -0.69 -9.58 13.40
CA ALA A 440 0.72 -9.27 13.61
C ALA A 440 1.46 -10.43 14.31
N LEU A 441 0.89 -10.95 15.40
CA LEU A 441 1.47 -12.07 16.15
C LEU A 441 1.62 -13.32 15.28
N LEU A 442 0.56 -13.69 14.53
CA LEU A 442 0.59 -14.86 13.66
C LEU A 442 1.59 -14.72 12.51
N LEU A 443 1.73 -13.53 11.91
CA LEU A 443 2.72 -13.27 10.87
C LEU A 443 4.15 -13.40 11.40
N ILE A 444 4.44 -12.81 12.56
CA ILE A 444 5.78 -12.87 13.19
C ILE A 444 6.13 -14.31 13.58
N VAL A 445 5.18 -15.05 14.17
CA VAL A 445 5.38 -16.47 14.51
C VAL A 445 5.59 -17.31 13.25
N SER A 446 4.83 -17.06 12.19
CA SER A 446 4.99 -17.76 10.90
C SER A 446 6.37 -17.50 10.31
N PHE A 447 6.83 -16.25 10.31
CA PHE A 447 8.15 -15.85 9.82
C PHE A 447 9.28 -16.58 10.56
N GLU A 448 9.26 -16.59 11.89
CA GLU A 448 10.27 -17.24 12.72
C GLU A 448 10.27 -18.78 12.52
N ARG A 449 9.08 -19.39 12.34
CA ARG A 449 8.96 -20.83 12.06
C ARG A 449 9.52 -21.19 10.69
N GLN A 450 9.18 -20.44 9.65
CA GLN A 450 9.62 -20.74 8.28
C GLN A 450 11.13 -20.58 8.12
N LEU A 451 11.71 -19.51 8.67
CA LEU A 451 13.17 -19.33 8.63
C LEU A 451 13.91 -20.43 9.37
N LYS A 452 13.40 -20.88 10.52
CA LYS A 452 14.00 -22.01 11.24
C LYS A 452 13.98 -23.30 10.40
N THR A 453 12.94 -23.52 9.61
CA THR A 453 12.87 -24.65 8.67
C THR A 453 13.88 -24.48 7.53
N LEU A 454 13.95 -23.30 6.91
CA LEU A 454 14.90 -23.01 5.82
C LEU A 454 16.37 -23.10 6.29
N GLU A 455 16.69 -22.61 7.48
CA GLU A 455 18.01 -22.76 8.09
C GLU A 455 18.39 -24.24 8.28
N ARG A 456 17.42 -25.10 8.61
CA ARG A 456 17.65 -26.55 8.75
C ARG A 456 17.82 -27.23 7.41
N THR A 457 16.94 -26.98 6.45
CA THR A 457 17.00 -27.62 5.13
C THR A 457 18.20 -27.16 4.32
N GLY A 458 18.52 -25.85 4.33
CA GLY A 458 19.71 -25.32 3.67
C GLY A 458 21.02 -25.84 4.27
N ALA A 459 21.06 -26.08 5.58
CA ALA A 459 22.22 -26.73 6.21
C ALA A 459 22.38 -28.19 5.76
N ILE A 460 21.28 -28.90 5.45
CA ILE A 460 21.31 -30.27 4.95
C ILE A 460 21.76 -30.32 3.48
N GLU A 461 21.29 -29.42 2.62
CA GLU A 461 21.73 -29.35 1.21
C GLU A 461 23.22 -29.01 1.08
N VAL A 462 23.74 -28.07 1.89
CA VAL A 462 25.18 -27.75 1.91
C VAL A 462 26.01 -28.93 2.41
N CYS A 463 25.53 -29.67 3.43
CA CYS A 463 26.22 -30.87 3.93
C CYS A 463 26.25 -32.01 2.89
N ASN A 464 25.18 -32.19 2.11
CA ASN A 464 25.11 -33.19 1.04
C ASN A 464 25.90 -32.81 -0.21
N ALA A 465 26.12 -31.52 -0.49
CA ALA A 465 26.96 -31.06 -1.60
C ALA A 465 28.47 -31.10 -1.29
N SER A 466 28.85 -31.30 -0.02
CA SER A 466 30.24 -31.35 0.46
C SER A 466 30.77 -32.77 0.72
N ILE A 467 29.97 -33.81 0.44
CA ILE A 467 30.33 -35.23 0.44
C ILE A 467 30.39 -35.68 -1.02
#